data_AF-A0A7S0ZTJ4-F1
#
_entry.id   AF-A0A7S0ZTJ4-F1
#
_cell.length_a   1.000
_cell.length_b   1.000
_cell.length_c   1.000
_cell.angle_alpha   90.00
_cell.angle_beta   90.00
_cell.angle_gamma   90.00
#
_symmetry.space_group_name_H-M   'P 1'
#
loop_
_entity.id
_entity.type
_entity.pdbx_description
1 polymer ?
#
loop_
_entity_poly.entity_id
_entity_poly.type
_entity_poly.pdbx_seq_one_letter_code
_entity_poly.pdbx_strand_id
1 'polypeptide(L)'
;MAQVILAREREHKSGRPYSAMPCLFVLLALASRVSGDSFPIDYRQCQSFDDFGWPRFESDEALVSSPWSAYLTEVYGALPVEYPFCTFDLWLIGSVPAFPSLNLTLDPSKASLLNRINHTFHAGDYDDGDFFQTSFGMWIYHSDVVVAEQNTWLEVQHMLFETERQAMWFTRSRGSGIWYNVGRTISFVSDDGHNAAYAYFAARGCVYPLPPNPPNGTLNCSAPAQVEYCLEIASYSENAMAVCAGNEGYESVQFASAPGPIVNIFGRVGWLELFSTSLQGKYACGTPAGGTSAGFRFGWNAREPCNCIEGGYQYAPTNCDGNRIVV
;
A
#
# COMPACT_ATOMS: atom_id res chain seq x y z
N MET A 1 24.01 -56.57 -20.48
CA MET A 1 22.64 -56.82 -19.98
C MET A 1 21.79 -55.59 -20.27
N ALA A 2 21.31 -55.52 -21.51
CA ALA A 2 20.44 -54.47 -22.02
C ALA A 2 19.27 -55.19 -22.70
N GLN A 3 18.03 -54.88 -22.31
CA GLN A 3 16.83 -55.38 -22.97
C GLN A 3 16.21 -54.28 -23.79
N VAL A 4 16.25 -54.51 -25.10
CA VAL A 4 15.42 -53.88 -26.13
C VAL A 4 14.09 -54.64 -26.14
N ILE A 5 12.95 -53.95 -26.05
CA ILE A 5 11.70 -54.42 -26.68
C ILE A 5 11.05 -53.24 -27.40
N LEU A 6 10.80 -53.50 -28.68
CA LEU A 6 10.21 -52.64 -29.69
C LEU A 6 8.69 -52.52 -29.57
N ALA A 7 8.21 -51.43 -30.16
CA ALA A 7 6.83 -51.03 -30.37
C ALA A 7 5.93 -52.11 -31.01
N ARG A 8 4.62 -52.00 -30.72
CA ARG A 8 3.58 -52.51 -31.60
C ARG A 8 2.41 -51.53 -31.62
N GLU A 9 2.13 -51.02 -32.82
CA GLU A 9 0.99 -50.17 -33.16
C GLU A 9 -0.35 -50.91 -32.99
N ARG A 10 -1.39 -50.17 -32.60
CA ARG A 10 -2.77 -50.44 -33.01
C ARG A 10 -3.47 -49.13 -33.32
N GLU A 11 -3.85 -49.01 -34.58
CA GLU A 11 -4.86 -48.08 -35.06
C GLU A 11 -6.22 -48.39 -34.41
N HIS A 12 -6.98 -47.35 -34.07
CA HIS A 12 -8.44 -47.43 -34.14
C HIS A 12 -9.02 -46.08 -34.54
N LYS A 13 -9.51 -46.02 -35.78
CA LYS A 13 -10.43 -45.01 -36.29
C LYS A 13 -11.84 -45.29 -35.77
N SER A 14 -12.51 -44.26 -35.25
CA SER A 14 -13.95 -43.94 -35.39
C SER A 14 -14.16 -42.62 -34.62
N GLY A 15 -14.70 -41.52 -35.15
CA GLY A 15 -15.72 -41.40 -36.17
C GLY A 15 -17.06 -41.03 -35.52
N ARG A 16 -17.17 -39.82 -34.92
CA ARG A 16 -18.45 -39.17 -34.63
C ARG A 16 -18.34 -37.64 -34.80
N PRO A 17 -19.33 -36.98 -35.44
CA PRO A 17 -19.34 -35.54 -35.62
C PRO A 17 -19.93 -34.88 -34.36
N TYR A 18 -19.19 -33.94 -33.76
CA TYR A 18 -19.78 -33.05 -32.76
C TYR A 18 -20.47 -31.90 -33.48
N SER A 19 -21.79 -31.88 -33.34
CA SER A 19 -22.68 -30.79 -33.73
C SER A 19 -22.24 -29.52 -33.02
N ALA A 20 -22.02 -28.45 -33.79
CA ALA A 20 -21.80 -27.11 -33.27
C ALA A 20 -23.08 -26.63 -32.56
N MET A 21 -23.04 -26.58 -31.22
CA MET A 21 -23.96 -25.75 -30.43
C MET A 21 -23.41 -24.33 -30.42
N PRO A 22 -24.22 -23.30 -30.67
CA PRO A 22 -23.82 -21.94 -30.37
C PRO A 22 -23.82 -21.78 -28.85
N CYS A 23 -22.62 -21.72 -28.26
CA CYS A 23 -22.45 -21.18 -26.90
C CYS A 23 -22.90 -19.72 -26.94
N LEU A 24 -24.16 -19.51 -26.58
CA LEU A 24 -24.67 -18.22 -26.15
C LEU A 24 -23.91 -17.87 -24.87
N PHE A 25 -22.77 -17.20 -25.02
CA PHE A 25 -22.11 -16.49 -23.93
C PHE A 25 -23.07 -15.38 -23.49
N VAL A 26 -23.95 -15.71 -22.56
CA VAL A 26 -24.56 -14.70 -21.70
C VAL A 26 -23.42 -14.20 -20.82
N LEU A 27 -22.73 -13.17 -21.30
CA LEU A 27 -21.99 -12.23 -20.46
C LEU A 27 -23.03 -11.59 -19.53
N LEU A 28 -23.38 -12.30 -18.46
CA LEU A 28 -23.82 -11.64 -17.24
C LEU A 28 -22.61 -10.84 -16.79
N ALA A 29 -22.53 -9.59 -17.26
CA ALA A 29 -21.83 -8.55 -16.56
C ALA A 29 -22.51 -8.47 -15.18
N LEU A 30 -22.02 -9.29 -14.24
CA LEU A 30 -22.13 -8.98 -12.83
C LEU A 30 -21.48 -7.61 -12.73
N ALA A 31 -22.30 -6.57 -12.74
CA ALA A 31 -21.91 -5.27 -12.25
C ALA A 31 -21.58 -5.53 -10.78
N SER A 32 -20.34 -5.90 -10.50
CA SER A 32 -19.76 -5.85 -9.18
C SER A 32 -20.04 -4.43 -8.71
N ARG A 33 -21.05 -4.29 -7.85
CA ARG A 33 -21.31 -2.99 -7.25
C ARG A 33 -20.06 -2.69 -6.43
N VAL A 34 -19.26 -1.75 -6.91
CA VAL A 34 -18.32 -0.99 -6.09
C VAL A 34 -19.20 -0.20 -5.13
N SER A 35 -19.70 -0.86 -4.08
CA SER A 35 -20.57 -0.26 -3.08
C SER A 35 -20.29 -0.89 -1.72
N GLY A 36 -19.08 -0.66 -1.23
CA GLY A 36 -18.96 -0.35 0.20
C GLY A 36 -19.26 1.14 0.34
N ASP A 37 -20.02 1.54 1.34
CA ASP A 37 -20.15 2.95 1.71
C ASP A 37 -18.76 3.46 2.08
N SER A 38 -18.06 4.08 1.13
CA SER A 38 -16.80 4.75 1.40
C SER A 38 -17.13 6.07 2.08
N PHE A 39 -16.79 6.21 3.35
CA PHE A 39 -16.78 7.51 3.99
C PHE A 39 -15.58 8.33 3.44
N PRO A 40 -15.72 9.65 3.26
CA PRO A 40 -14.57 10.48 2.92
C PRO A 40 -13.52 10.41 4.02
N ILE A 41 -12.25 10.40 3.65
CA ILE A 41 -11.16 10.55 4.62
C ILE A 41 -11.26 11.93 5.25
N ASP A 42 -11.37 11.94 6.56
CA ASP A 42 -11.49 13.15 7.35
C ASP A 42 -10.29 13.29 8.29
N TYR A 43 -9.48 14.32 8.03
CA TYR A 43 -8.28 14.64 8.79
C TYR A 43 -8.54 15.53 10.01
N ARG A 44 -9.81 15.80 10.35
CA ARG A 44 -10.12 16.45 11.64
C ARG A 44 -9.53 15.63 12.77
N GLN A 45 -8.86 16.30 13.69
CA GLN A 45 -8.21 15.69 14.83
C GLN A 45 -9.24 15.14 15.82
N CYS A 46 -8.89 14.07 16.53
CA CYS A 46 -9.64 13.55 17.67
C CYS A 46 -11.08 13.11 17.36
N GLN A 47 -11.28 12.40 16.24
CA GLN A 47 -12.60 11.88 15.88
C GLN A 47 -13.05 10.74 16.79
N SER A 48 -12.11 9.91 17.23
CA SER A 48 -12.40 8.86 18.18
C SER A 48 -12.74 9.47 19.54
N PHE A 49 -13.79 8.93 20.16
CA PHE A 49 -14.13 9.29 21.53
C PHE A 49 -13.13 8.70 22.53
N ASP A 50 -12.54 7.54 22.19
CA ASP A 50 -11.51 6.87 22.96
C ASP A 50 -10.15 7.10 22.29
N ASP A 51 -9.18 7.62 23.04
CA ASP A 51 -7.80 7.76 22.53
C ASP A 51 -7.00 6.48 22.79
N PHE A 52 -7.60 5.42 23.33
CA PHE A 52 -7.00 4.10 23.54
C PHE A 52 -5.69 4.16 24.34
N GLY A 53 -5.62 5.10 25.30
CA GLY A 53 -4.44 5.34 26.13
C GLY A 53 -3.36 6.22 25.49
N TRP A 54 -3.54 6.67 24.24
CA TRP A 54 -2.64 7.62 23.60
C TRP A 54 -2.87 9.06 24.10
N PRO A 55 -1.82 9.89 24.16
CA PRO A 55 -1.94 11.28 24.57
C PRO A 55 -2.92 12.11 23.71
N ARG A 56 -3.76 12.88 24.42
CA ARG A 56 -4.56 13.98 23.88
C ARG A 56 -4.06 15.29 24.47
N PHE A 57 -3.86 16.28 23.62
CA PHE A 57 -3.43 17.62 24.00
C PHE A 57 -4.56 18.61 23.72
N GLU A 58 -5.07 19.25 24.76
CA GLU A 58 -6.17 20.22 24.66
C GLU A 58 -5.70 21.62 24.20
N SER A 59 -4.40 21.86 24.18
CA SER A 59 -3.80 23.17 23.86
C SER A 59 -2.37 23.02 23.33
N ASP A 60 -1.89 24.10 22.72
CA ASP A 60 -0.50 24.27 22.29
C ASP A 60 0.47 24.24 23.48
N GLU A 61 0.14 24.87 24.60
CA GLU A 61 0.95 24.86 25.82
C GLU A 61 1.19 23.43 26.32
N ALA A 62 0.12 22.62 26.39
CA ALA A 62 0.21 21.22 26.79
C ALA A 62 1.11 20.42 25.84
N LEU A 63 0.95 20.59 24.53
CA LEU A 63 1.76 19.89 23.53
C LEU A 63 3.23 20.30 23.58
N VAL A 64 3.53 21.61 23.64
CA VAL A 64 4.89 22.18 23.71
C VAL A 64 5.66 21.64 24.91
N SER A 65 4.99 21.44 26.05
CA SER A 65 5.59 20.89 27.26
C SER A 65 5.92 19.39 27.19
N SER A 66 5.48 18.70 26.13
CA SER A 66 5.61 17.25 25.98
C SER A 66 6.73 16.85 24.99
N PRO A 67 7.25 15.61 25.08
CA PRO A 67 8.19 15.08 24.08
C PRO A 67 7.63 15.04 22.66
N TRP A 68 6.30 15.00 22.50
CA TRP A 68 5.64 14.98 21.20
C TRP A 68 5.88 16.26 20.39
N SER A 69 6.13 17.40 21.04
CA SER A 69 6.44 18.65 20.33
C SER A 69 7.66 18.52 19.42
N ALA A 70 8.74 17.94 19.93
CA ALA A 70 9.97 17.72 19.18
C ALA A 70 9.74 16.73 18.03
N TYR A 71 9.04 15.62 18.31
CA TYR A 71 8.71 14.61 17.30
C TYR A 71 7.87 15.20 16.15
N LEU A 72 6.79 15.91 16.45
CA LEU A 72 5.91 16.48 15.43
C LEU A 72 6.60 17.59 14.63
N THR A 73 7.44 18.41 15.28
CA THR A 73 8.20 19.46 14.57
C THR A 73 9.22 18.86 13.61
N GLU A 74 9.77 17.71 13.97
CA GLU A 74 10.69 16.96 13.12
C GLU A 74 9.96 16.38 11.91
N VAL A 75 8.87 15.64 12.13
CA VAL A 75 8.09 14.97 11.07
C VAL A 75 7.33 15.95 10.17
N TYR A 76 6.61 16.92 10.73
CA TYR A 76 5.71 17.80 10.00
C TYR A 76 6.27 19.19 9.72
N GLY A 77 7.48 19.48 10.20
CA GLY A 77 8.08 20.81 10.03
C GLY A 77 7.65 21.85 11.09
N ALA A 78 6.51 21.65 11.74
CA ALA A 78 5.89 22.55 12.70
C ALA A 78 4.91 21.80 13.63
N LEU A 79 4.40 22.49 14.66
CA LEU A 79 3.32 21.99 15.51
C LEU A 79 1.93 22.18 14.86
N PRO A 80 0.94 21.35 15.20
CA PRO A 80 -0.44 21.56 14.78
C PRO A 80 -1.01 22.86 15.36
N VAL A 81 -1.97 23.45 14.65
CA VAL A 81 -2.64 24.71 15.05
C VAL A 81 -4.09 24.51 15.46
N GLU A 82 -4.60 23.28 15.31
CA GLU A 82 -5.96 22.89 15.68
C GLU A 82 -5.90 21.96 16.88
N TYR A 83 -6.78 22.20 17.86
CA TYR A 83 -6.86 21.45 19.11
C TYR A 83 -8.33 21.07 19.41
N PRO A 84 -8.59 19.94 20.09
CA PRO A 84 -7.61 19.02 20.65
C PRO A 84 -6.78 18.28 19.58
N PHE A 85 -5.56 17.89 19.94
CA PHE A 85 -4.67 17.08 19.10
C PHE A 85 -4.51 15.69 19.73
N CYS A 86 -4.80 14.64 18.96
CA CYS A 86 -4.78 13.26 19.43
C CYS A 86 -3.66 12.51 18.73
N THR A 87 -2.68 12.02 19.49
CA THR A 87 -1.58 11.24 18.90
C THR A 87 -2.04 9.88 18.41
N PHE A 88 -3.18 9.38 18.92
CA PHE A 88 -3.83 8.18 18.40
C PHE A 88 -4.06 8.29 16.89
N ASP A 89 -4.50 9.46 16.40
CA ASP A 89 -4.77 9.67 14.98
C ASP A 89 -3.52 9.52 14.09
N LEU A 90 -2.32 9.45 14.65
CA LEU A 90 -1.11 9.15 13.89
C LEU A 90 -1.03 7.65 13.66
N TRP A 91 -1.02 7.22 12.41
CA TRP A 91 -0.95 5.80 12.05
C TRP A 91 0.50 5.31 12.04
N LEU A 92 1.40 6.17 11.57
CA LEU A 92 2.82 5.92 11.47
C LEU A 92 3.56 6.72 12.54
N ILE A 93 4.42 6.04 13.29
CA ILE A 93 5.43 6.67 14.13
C ILE A 93 6.80 6.46 13.48
N GLY A 94 7.24 7.44 12.69
CA GLY A 94 8.53 7.40 11.99
C GLY A 94 9.73 7.11 12.91
N SER A 95 10.72 6.39 12.38
CA SER A 95 11.98 6.08 13.06
C SER A 95 12.95 7.26 13.02
N VAL A 96 12.54 8.39 13.59
CA VAL A 96 13.36 9.59 13.70
C VAL A 96 14.03 9.56 15.09
N PRO A 97 15.25 10.10 15.31
CA PRO A 97 15.94 10.09 16.61
C PRO A 97 15.12 10.53 17.84
N ALA A 98 13.95 11.13 17.66
CA ALA A 98 12.99 11.47 18.71
C ALA A 98 12.17 10.28 19.24
N PHE A 99 12.09 9.11 18.60
CA PHE A 99 11.27 8.00 19.11
C PHE A 99 11.61 7.59 20.57
N PRO A 100 12.88 7.42 20.96
CA PRO A 100 13.20 7.07 22.35
C PRO A 100 12.69 8.08 23.39
N SER A 101 12.47 9.35 23.01
CA SER A 101 11.94 10.35 23.94
C SER A 101 10.43 10.25 24.16
N LEU A 102 9.71 9.55 23.28
CA LEU A 102 8.26 9.32 23.42
C LEU A 102 7.91 8.25 24.47
N ASN A 103 8.90 7.46 24.92
CA ASN A 103 8.73 6.36 25.89
C ASN A 103 7.64 5.35 25.48
N LEU A 104 7.49 5.12 24.17
CA LEU A 104 6.54 4.14 23.64
C LEU A 104 7.11 2.73 23.78
N THR A 105 6.29 1.80 24.24
CA THR A 105 6.67 0.40 24.40
C THR A 105 5.95 -0.44 23.36
N LEU A 106 6.73 -1.13 22.53
CA LEU A 106 6.20 -2.15 21.61
C LEU A 106 5.61 -3.31 22.41
N ASP A 107 4.41 -3.76 22.04
CA ASP A 107 3.93 -5.05 22.52
C ASP A 107 4.72 -6.16 21.81
N PRO A 108 5.59 -6.92 22.50
CA PRO A 108 6.43 -7.95 21.86
C PRO A 108 5.62 -9.09 21.22
N SER A 109 4.35 -9.30 21.61
CA SER A 109 3.47 -10.28 20.96
C SER A 109 2.96 -9.81 19.58
N LYS A 110 2.96 -8.50 19.36
CA LYS A 110 2.51 -7.80 18.15
C LYS A 110 3.68 -7.25 17.33
N ALA A 111 4.82 -7.01 17.98
CA ALA A 111 6.05 -6.47 17.43
C ALA A 111 6.95 -7.57 16.88
N SER A 112 6.68 -8.01 15.66
CA SER A 112 7.67 -8.51 14.70
C SER A 112 6.94 -9.33 13.65
N LEU A 113 6.63 -8.65 12.56
CA LEU A 113 6.15 -9.29 11.33
C LEU A 113 7.28 -9.87 10.49
N LEU A 114 8.52 -9.44 10.76
CA LEU A 114 9.73 -9.95 10.10
C LEU A 114 9.86 -11.47 10.26
N ASN A 115 9.32 -12.04 11.34
CA ASN A 115 9.37 -13.49 11.61
C ASN A 115 8.10 -14.25 11.17
N ARG A 116 7.10 -13.57 10.58
CA ARG A 116 5.76 -14.14 10.30
C ARG A 116 5.25 -13.85 8.88
N ILE A 117 6.11 -13.98 7.87
CA ILE A 117 5.72 -13.85 6.44
C ILE A 117 4.55 -14.79 6.06
N ASN A 118 4.40 -15.92 6.76
CA ASN A 118 3.32 -16.89 6.53
C ASN A 118 2.08 -16.69 7.44
N HIS A 119 2.06 -15.67 8.31
CA HIS A 119 0.90 -15.43 9.16
C HIS A 119 -0.12 -14.57 8.44
N THR A 120 -1.32 -15.11 8.33
CA THR A 120 -2.49 -14.38 7.88
C THR A 120 -3.09 -13.69 9.08
N PHE A 121 -3.10 -12.37 9.08
CA PHE A 121 -3.74 -11.60 10.14
C PHE A 121 -5.24 -11.49 9.86
N HIS A 122 -6.02 -11.44 10.93
CA HIS A 122 -7.47 -11.36 10.91
C HIS A 122 -7.97 -10.15 11.72
N ALA A 123 -9.19 -9.70 11.43
CA ALA A 123 -9.87 -8.72 12.28
C ALA A 123 -9.95 -9.27 13.72
N GLY A 124 -9.53 -8.47 14.70
CA GLY A 124 -9.43 -8.87 16.11
C GLY A 124 -8.07 -9.43 16.53
N ASP A 125 -7.10 -9.59 15.63
CA ASP A 125 -5.71 -9.86 16.02
C ASP A 125 -5.02 -8.62 16.63
N TYR A 126 -5.58 -7.44 16.34
CA TYR A 126 -5.20 -6.15 16.89
C TYR A 126 -6.45 -5.41 17.37
N ASP A 127 -6.26 -4.63 18.43
CA ASP A 127 -7.22 -3.68 18.97
C ASP A 127 -6.77 -2.26 18.58
N ASP A 128 -7.73 -1.35 18.40
CA ASP A 128 -7.43 0.06 18.11
C ASP A 128 -6.47 0.63 19.17
N GLY A 129 -5.42 1.30 18.69
CA GLY A 129 -4.36 1.87 19.53
C GLY A 129 -3.17 0.93 19.76
N ASP A 130 -3.22 -0.32 19.32
CA ASP A 130 -2.08 -1.23 19.43
C ASP A 130 -0.83 -0.68 18.72
N PHE A 131 0.30 -0.70 19.42
CA PHE A 131 1.58 -0.26 18.88
C PHE A 131 2.44 -1.43 18.41
N PHE A 132 2.76 -1.47 17.12
CA PHE A 132 3.48 -2.59 16.50
C PHE A 132 4.53 -2.13 15.49
N GLN A 133 5.42 -3.05 15.10
CA GLN A 133 6.50 -2.79 14.14
C GLN A 133 6.37 -3.67 12.89
N THR A 134 6.54 -3.06 11.73
CA THR A 134 6.64 -3.71 10.42
C THR A 134 8.01 -3.43 9.78
N SER A 135 8.27 -4.01 8.61
CA SER A 135 9.41 -3.60 7.76
C SER A 135 9.31 -2.15 7.27
N PHE A 136 8.12 -1.55 7.37
CA PHE A 136 7.82 -0.19 6.91
C PHE A 136 7.80 0.85 8.04
N GLY A 137 8.11 0.47 9.28
CA GLY A 137 8.16 1.39 10.42
C GLY A 137 7.33 0.92 11.60
N MET A 138 7.01 1.86 12.48
CA MET A 138 6.24 1.63 13.71
C MET A 138 4.84 2.20 13.53
N TRP A 139 3.83 1.49 13.99
CA TRP A 139 2.44 1.76 13.63
C TRP A 139 1.51 1.70 14.81
N ILE A 140 0.50 2.56 14.78
CA ILE A 140 -0.69 2.51 15.63
C ILE A 140 -1.80 1.84 14.82
N TYR A 141 -2.34 0.72 15.32
CA TYR A 141 -3.43 0.03 14.65
C TYR A 141 -4.71 0.86 14.70
N HIS A 142 -5.39 0.88 13.55
CA HIS A 142 -6.71 1.45 13.38
C HIS A 142 -7.58 0.49 12.58
N SER A 143 -8.82 0.30 13.00
CA SER A 143 -9.79 -0.60 12.39
C SER A 143 -10.59 0.06 11.25
N ASP A 144 -10.46 1.38 11.05
CA ASP A 144 -11.18 2.10 10.02
C ASP A 144 -10.67 1.76 8.61
N VAL A 145 -11.61 1.42 7.75
CA VAL A 145 -11.35 1.19 6.32
C VAL A 145 -11.97 2.35 5.56
N VAL A 146 -11.14 3.34 5.24
CA VAL A 146 -11.58 4.57 4.57
C VAL A 146 -10.74 4.77 3.31
N VAL A 147 -11.41 5.03 2.19
CA VAL A 147 -10.77 5.37 0.90
C VAL A 147 -10.90 6.85 0.63
N ALA A 148 -9.91 7.43 -0.04
CA ALA A 148 -9.93 8.83 -0.42
C ALA A 148 -10.93 9.08 -1.54
N GLU A 149 -11.63 10.23 -1.47
CA GLU A 149 -12.38 10.75 -2.61
C GLU A 149 -11.43 11.30 -3.70
N GLN A 150 -11.96 11.53 -4.90
CA GLN A 150 -11.18 12.11 -5.99
C GLN A 150 -10.57 13.46 -5.59
N ASN A 151 -9.34 13.73 -6.07
CA ASN A 151 -8.59 14.96 -5.84
C ASN A 151 -8.26 15.28 -4.37
N THR A 152 -8.32 14.28 -3.50
CA THR A 152 -8.03 14.43 -2.05
C THR A 152 -6.54 14.27 -1.77
N TRP A 153 -6.00 15.09 -0.87
CA TRP A 153 -4.66 14.88 -0.32
C TRP A 153 -4.71 13.81 0.76
N LEU A 154 -3.93 12.76 0.56
CA LEU A 154 -3.79 11.64 1.47
C LEU A 154 -2.36 11.62 2.01
N GLU A 155 -2.22 11.58 3.32
CA GLU A 155 -0.94 11.35 3.96
C GLU A 155 -0.50 9.90 3.77
N VAL A 156 0.66 9.73 3.15
CA VAL A 156 1.16 8.45 2.66
C VAL A 156 2.62 8.25 3.04
N GLN A 157 3.05 7.00 2.97
CA GLN A 157 4.45 6.65 2.83
C GLN A 157 4.61 5.76 1.59
N HIS A 158 5.83 5.64 1.09
CA HIS A 158 6.21 4.70 0.05
C HIS A 158 7.52 4.03 0.45
N MET A 159 7.79 2.84 -0.08
CA MET A 159 9.08 2.16 0.06
C MET A 159 9.66 1.97 -1.33
N LEU A 160 10.95 2.27 -1.50
CA LEU A 160 11.59 2.17 -2.80
C LEU A 160 11.70 0.71 -3.25
N PHE A 161 11.05 0.40 -4.36
CA PHE A 161 11.17 -0.87 -5.06
C PHE A 161 11.67 -0.61 -6.50
N GLU A 162 12.85 -1.16 -6.85
CA GLU A 162 13.46 -1.00 -8.18
C GLU A 162 12.57 -1.55 -9.32
N THR A 163 11.65 -2.45 -8.97
CA THR A 163 10.69 -3.08 -9.87
C THR A 163 9.43 -2.24 -10.10
N GLU A 164 9.20 -1.17 -9.32
CA GLU A 164 8.10 -0.21 -9.50
C GLU A 164 8.42 0.81 -10.60
N ARG A 165 8.19 0.40 -11.85
CA ARG A 165 8.63 1.13 -13.06
C ARG A 165 7.51 1.87 -13.78
N GLN A 166 6.25 1.51 -13.51
CA GLN A 166 5.05 2.10 -14.10
C GLN A 166 4.02 2.51 -13.04
N ALA A 167 4.35 2.29 -11.78
CA ALA A 167 3.55 2.61 -10.62
C ALA A 167 4.46 3.13 -9.52
N MET A 168 3.88 3.85 -8.57
CA MET A 168 4.51 4.13 -7.27
C MET A 168 3.50 3.74 -6.20
N TRP A 169 3.82 2.74 -5.39
CA TRP A 169 2.90 2.22 -4.38
C TRP A 169 3.02 2.96 -3.05
N PHE A 170 1.88 3.20 -2.43
CA PHE A 170 1.78 3.93 -1.19
C PHE A 170 0.97 3.14 -0.18
N THR A 171 1.29 3.37 1.08
CA THR A 171 0.41 3.04 2.19
C THR A 171 -0.09 4.34 2.80
N ARG A 172 -1.38 4.42 3.15
CA ARG A 172 -1.90 5.50 4.00
C ARG A 172 -1.17 5.47 5.33
N SER A 173 -0.55 6.59 5.68
CA SER A 173 0.37 6.68 6.81
C SER A 173 0.30 8.06 7.43
N ARG A 174 -0.86 8.38 8.03
CA ARG A 174 -0.95 9.61 8.85
C ARG A 174 0.16 9.60 9.89
N GLY A 175 0.95 10.66 10.00
CA GLY A 175 2.20 10.68 10.77
C GLY A 175 3.48 10.56 9.93
N SER A 176 3.40 10.52 8.60
CA SER A 176 4.57 10.59 7.72
C SER A 176 5.03 12.02 7.41
N GLY A 177 4.13 13.00 7.53
CA GLY A 177 4.32 14.37 7.06
C GLY A 177 4.22 14.54 5.55
N ILE A 178 3.98 13.47 4.79
CA ILE A 178 4.09 13.44 3.34
C ILE A 178 2.74 13.15 2.73
N TRP A 179 2.32 13.99 1.80
CA TRP A 179 0.99 13.93 1.21
C TRP A 179 1.06 13.70 -0.28
N TYR A 180 0.16 12.86 -0.79
CA TYR A 180 -0.05 12.61 -2.20
C TYR A 180 -1.49 12.97 -2.59
N ASN A 181 -1.68 13.65 -3.71
CA ASN A 181 -3.03 13.91 -4.22
C ASN A 181 -3.48 12.72 -5.07
N VAL A 182 -4.58 12.07 -4.68
CA VAL A 182 -5.05 10.85 -5.37
C VAL A 182 -5.64 11.13 -6.77
N GLY A 183 -5.89 12.38 -7.12
CA GLY A 183 -6.42 12.78 -8.43
C GLY A 183 -7.73 12.06 -8.77
N ARG A 184 -7.95 11.76 -10.05
CA ARG A 184 -9.07 10.90 -10.47
C ARG A 184 -8.78 9.44 -10.10
N THR A 185 -9.38 8.99 -9.01
CA THR A 185 -9.13 7.67 -8.41
C THR A 185 -10.29 6.69 -8.61
N ILE A 186 -9.98 5.39 -8.54
CA ILE A 186 -10.94 4.28 -8.40
C ILE A 186 -10.53 3.41 -7.22
N SER A 187 -11.51 2.92 -6.46
CA SER A 187 -11.26 2.16 -5.23
C SER A 187 -11.86 0.75 -5.31
N PHE A 188 -11.12 -0.22 -4.81
CA PHE A 188 -11.52 -1.61 -4.69
C PHE A 188 -11.54 -2.00 -3.21
N VAL A 189 -12.74 -1.91 -2.62
CA VAL A 189 -12.99 -2.23 -1.20
C VAL A 189 -13.65 -3.60 -1.12
N SER A 190 -12.88 -4.62 -0.75
CA SER A 190 -13.38 -5.99 -0.54
C SER A 190 -12.37 -6.80 0.27
N ASP A 191 -12.73 -8.03 0.64
CA ASP A 191 -11.83 -9.01 1.26
C ASP A 191 -10.57 -9.28 0.42
N ASP A 192 -10.60 -8.96 -0.88
CA ASP A 192 -9.48 -9.09 -1.81
C ASP A 192 -9.51 -7.98 -2.88
N GLY A 193 -9.27 -6.74 -2.44
CA GLY A 193 -9.30 -5.56 -3.32
C GLY A 193 -8.37 -5.67 -4.53
N HIS A 194 -7.23 -6.35 -4.38
CA HIS A 194 -6.27 -6.56 -5.47
C HIS A 194 -6.85 -7.44 -6.58
N ASN A 195 -7.39 -8.62 -6.24
CA ASN A 195 -8.00 -9.49 -7.25
C ASN A 195 -9.24 -8.86 -7.89
N ALA A 196 -10.01 -8.07 -7.14
CA ALA A 196 -11.12 -7.30 -7.69
C ALA A 196 -10.65 -6.30 -8.77
N ALA A 197 -9.53 -5.60 -8.53
CA ALA A 197 -8.95 -4.69 -9.51
C ALA A 197 -8.42 -5.44 -10.75
N TYR A 198 -7.70 -6.54 -10.55
CA TYR A 198 -7.22 -7.38 -11.66
C TYR A 198 -8.37 -7.85 -12.55
N ALA A 199 -9.46 -8.34 -11.96
CA ALA A 199 -10.64 -8.75 -12.70
C ALA A 199 -11.31 -7.58 -13.44
N TYR A 200 -11.43 -6.42 -12.79
CA TYR A 200 -12.03 -5.22 -13.36
C TYR A 200 -11.28 -4.75 -14.61
N PHE A 201 -9.96 -4.67 -14.56
CA PHE A 201 -9.13 -4.21 -15.67
C PHE A 201 -8.94 -5.29 -16.73
N ALA A 202 -8.87 -6.58 -16.37
CA ALA A 202 -8.87 -7.68 -17.34
C ALA A 202 -10.13 -7.65 -18.22
N ALA A 203 -11.31 -7.41 -17.62
CA ALA A 203 -12.57 -7.29 -18.35
C ALA A 203 -12.60 -6.10 -19.33
N ARG A 204 -11.67 -5.15 -19.21
CA ARG A 204 -11.51 -3.98 -20.08
C ARG A 204 -10.33 -4.10 -21.04
N GLY A 205 -9.77 -5.30 -21.16
CA GLY A 205 -8.72 -5.60 -22.12
C GLY A 205 -7.31 -5.35 -21.58
N CYS A 206 -7.14 -5.15 -20.28
CA CYS A 206 -5.80 -5.15 -19.68
C CYS A 206 -5.17 -6.54 -19.83
N VAL A 207 -3.96 -6.58 -20.40
CA VAL A 207 -3.20 -7.81 -20.57
C VAL A 207 -2.10 -7.85 -19.53
N TYR A 208 -2.19 -8.81 -18.63
CA TYR A 208 -1.14 -9.08 -17.66
C TYR A 208 -0.08 -9.97 -18.31
N PRO A 209 1.19 -9.55 -18.36
CA PRO A 209 2.24 -10.38 -18.90
C PRO A 209 2.36 -11.66 -18.08
N LEU A 210 2.61 -12.78 -18.74
CA LEU A 210 2.99 -13.99 -18.01
C LEU A 210 4.30 -13.68 -17.27
N PRO A 211 4.38 -14.02 -15.98
CA PRO A 211 5.65 -13.89 -15.28
C PRO A 211 6.72 -14.73 -15.97
N PRO A 212 8.00 -14.35 -15.86
CA PRO A 212 9.09 -15.23 -16.27
C PRO A 212 8.93 -16.62 -15.63
N ASN A 213 9.55 -17.65 -16.22
CA ASN A 213 9.60 -18.96 -15.59
C ASN A 213 10.59 -18.94 -14.42
N PRO A 214 10.23 -19.45 -13.23
CA PRO A 214 11.14 -19.55 -12.11
C PRO A 214 12.38 -20.37 -12.48
N PRO A 215 13.61 -19.94 -12.11
CA PRO A 215 14.86 -20.58 -12.54
C PRO A 215 14.98 -22.08 -12.20
N ASN A 216 14.24 -22.58 -11.19
CA ASN A 216 14.37 -23.94 -10.63
C ASN A 216 13.04 -24.71 -10.47
N GLY A 217 12.00 -24.41 -11.25
CA GLY A 217 10.69 -25.07 -11.11
C GLY A 217 9.75 -24.35 -10.13
N THR A 218 8.91 -25.07 -9.37
CA THR A 218 7.79 -24.48 -8.59
C THR A 218 8.18 -23.24 -7.77
N LEU A 219 7.45 -22.13 -7.98
CA LEU A 219 7.61 -20.88 -7.25
C LEU A 219 7.33 -21.10 -5.75
N ASN A 220 8.28 -20.70 -4.89
CA ASN A 220 8.15 -20.73 -3.44
C ASN A 220 8.62 -19.41 -2.83
N CYS A 221 7.69 -18.46 -2.67
CA CYS A 221 7.98 -17.13 -2.12
C CYS A 221 8.34 -17.12 -0.62
N SER A 222 8.18 -18.25 0.08
CA SER A 222 8.69 -18.41 1.44
C SER A 222 10.18 -18.79 1.49
N ALA A 223 10.78 -19.19 0.36
CA ALA A 223 12.21 -19.46 0.28
C ALA A 223 12.99 -18.15 0.09
N PRO A 224 13.93 -17.78 0.99
CA PRO A 224 14.69 -16.53 0.86
C PRO A 224 15.36 -16.32 -0.50
N ALA A 225 15.82 -17.40 -1.13
CA ALA A 225 16.45 -17.37 -2.45
C ALA A 225 15.49 -17.01 -3.61
N GLN A 226 14.17 -16.98 -3.36
CA GLN A 226 13.15 -16.66 -4.37
C GLN A 226 12.33 -15.40 -4.03
N VAL A 227 12.57 -14.74 -2.88
CA VAL A 227 11.78 -13.56 -2.47
C VAL A 227 11.87 -12.44 -3.51
N GLU A 228 13.09 -12.07 -3.92
CA GLU A 228 13.31 -11.04 -4.95
C GLU A 228 12.58 -11.37 -6.26
N TYR A 229 12.63 -12.63 -6.67
CA TYR A 229 11.96 -13.09 -7.88
C TYR A 229 10.43 -13.02 -7.76
N CYS A 230 9.89 -13.34 -6.58
CA CYS A 230 8.47 -13.17 -6.31
C CYS A 230 8.03 -11.70 -6.34
N LEU A 231 8.83 -10.80 -5.75
CA LEU A 231 8.57 -9.35 -5.81
C LEU A 231 8.61 -8.83 -7.24
N GLU A 232 9.56 -9.30 -8.05
CA GLU A 232 9.65 -8.96 -9.47
C GLU A 232 8.39 -9.41 -10.23
N ILE A 233 7.95 -10.66 -10.02
CA ILE A 233 6.72 -11.19 -10.64
C ILE A 233 5.48 -10.38 -10.24
N ALA A 234 5.32 -10.08 -8.95
CA ALA A 234 4.19 -9.28 -8.47
C ALA A 234 4.19 -7.89 -9.15
N SER A 235 5.36 -7.24 -9.16
CA SER A 235 5.56 -5.93 -9.78
C SER A 235 5.21 -5.94 -11.28
N TYR A 236 5.42 -7.03 -12.02
CA TYR A 236 5.01 -7.10 -13.44
C TYR A 236 3.51 -6.93 -13.65
N SER A 237 2.70 -7.61 -12.83
CA SER A 237 1.23 -7.55 -12.93
C SER A 237 0.71 -6.19 -12.47
N GLU A 238 1.31 -5.65 -11.41
CA GLU A 238 0.98 -4.35 -10.84
C GLU A 238 1.35 -3.19 -11.79
N ASN A 239 2.54 -3.22 -12.38
CA ASN A 239 2.94 -2.25 -13.40
C ASN A 239 1.98 -2.29 -14.61
N ALA A 240 1.57 -3.48 -15.06
CA ALA A 240 0.60 -3.62 -16.15
C ALA A 240 -0.76 -3.04 -15.75
N MET A 241 -1.24 -3.32 -14.53
CA MET A 241 -2.47 -2.74 -13.98
C MET A 241 -2.40 -1.21 -13.95
N ALA A 242 -1.28 -0.64 -13.51
CA ALA A 242 -1.11 0.82 -13.44
C ALA A 242 -1.16 1.47 -14.83
N VAL A 243 -0.51 0.88 -15.84
CA VAL A 243 -0.60 1.33 -17.23
C VAL A 243 -2.05 1.29 -17.72
N CYS A 244 -2.78 0.21 -17.46
CA CYS A 244 -4.18 0.08 -17.86
C CYS A 244 -5.08 1.10 -17.17
N ALA A 245 -4.93 1.29 -15.86
CA ALA A 245 -5.66 2.30 -15.11
C ALA A 245 -5.38 3.72 -15.64
N GLY A 246 -4.11 4.04 -15.93
CA GLY A 246 -3.71 5.30 -16.56
C GLY A 246 -4.34 5.51 -17.94
N ASN A 247 -4.40 4.46 -18.77
CA ASN A 247 -5.06 4.51 -20.08
C ASN A 247 -6.58 4.72 -19.99
N GLU A 248 -7.21 4.24 -18.91
CA GLU A 248 -8.61 4.56 -18.62
C GLU A 248 -8.79 5.98 -18.09
N GLY A 249 -7.69 6.66 -17.75
CA GLY A 249 -7.60 8.05 -17.26
C GLY A 249 -7.52 8.17 -15.73
N TYR A 250 -7.37 7.07 -14.99
CA TYR A 250 -7.21 7.13 -13.54
C TYR A 250 -5.79 7.57 -13.20
N GLU A 251 -5.66 8.47 -12.23
CA GLU A 251 -4.37 8.94 -11.71
C GLU A 251 -3.89 8.08 -10.54
N SER A 252 -4.82 7.42 -9.86
CA SER A 252 -4.51 6.44 -8.83
C SER A 252 -5.55 5.31 -8.75
N VAL A 253 -5.15 4.21 -8.13
CA VAL A 253 -6.04 3.09 -7.75
C VAL A 253 -5.83 2.79 -6.28
N GLN A 254 -6.94 2.62 -5.54
CA GLN A 254 -6.94 2.36 -4.10
C GLN A 254 -7.44 0.95 -3.78
N PHE A 255 -6.81 0.34 -2.78
CA PHE A 255 -7.09 -1.00 -2.28
C PHE A 255 -7.33 -0.90 -0.79
N ALA A 256 -8.56 -1.18 -0.37
CA ALA A 256 -8.87 -1.24 1.04
C ALA A 256 -9.31 -2.67 1.34
N SER A 257 -8.53 -3.36 2.16
CA SER A 257 -8.89 -4.68 2.68
C SER A 257 -10.02 -4.48 3.70
N ALA A 258 -11.27 -4.67 3.25
CA ALA A 258 -12.38 -5.00 4.16
C ALA A 258 -12.18 -6.46 4.62
N PRO A 259 -12.71 -6.91 5.77
CA PRO A 259 -12.03 -7.82 6.71
C PRO A 259 -11.85 -9.26 6.19
N GLY A 260 -10.98 -9.42 5.20
CA GLY A 260 -10.52 -10.68 4.64
C GLY A 260 -9.19 -11.10 5.24
N PRO A 261 -8.80 -12.38 5.04
CA PRO A 261 -7.49 -12.87 5.43
C PRO A 261 -6.37 -12.01 4.83
N ILE A 262 -5.57 -11.38 5.69
CA ILE A 262 -4.41 -10.57 5.28
C ILE A 262 -3.33 -11.52 4.77
N VAL A 263 -3.15 -11.62 3.46
CA VAL A 263 -2.07 -12.44 2.90
C VAL A 263 -0.83 -11.56 2.82
N ASN A 264 0.21 -11.91 3.58
CA ASN A 264 1.58 -11.37 3.52
C ASN A 264 1.85 -10.00 4.20
N ILE A 265 2.97 -9.36 3.85
CA ILE A 265 3.41 -8.06 4.38
C ILE A 265 2.50 -6.88 3.94
N PHE A 266 1.70 -7.07 2.89
CA PHE A 266 0.79 -6.14 2.22
C PHE A 266 -0.69 -6.47 2.53
N GLY A 267 -1.60 -5.52 2.38
CA GLY A 267 -3.05 -5.74 2.49
C GLY A 267 -3.60 -5.95 3.91
N ARG A 268 -3.01 -5.32 4.93
CA ARG A 268 -3.47 -5.42 6.34
C ARG A 268 -4.85 -4.78 6.53
N VAL A 269 -5.64 -5.32 7.45
CA VAL A 269 -6.84 -4.65 7.98
C VAL A 269 -6.39 -3.32 8.57
N GLY A 270 -7.06 -2.24 8.18
CA GLY A 270 -6.66 -0.89 8.54
C GLY A 270 -5.54 -0.31 7.69
N TRP A 271 -5.04 -1.02 6.66
CA TRP A 271 -4.11 -0.45 5.69
C TRP A 271 -4.84 -0.16 4.38
N LEU A 272 -4.87 1.12 4.03
CA LEU A 272 -5.22 1.55 2.69
C LEU A 272 -3.93 1.54 1.85
N GLU A 273 -3.88 0.68 0.86
CA GLU A 273 -2.84 0.70 -0.18
C GLU A 273 -3.36 1.45 -1.40
N LEU A 274 -2.47 2.11 -2.12
CA LEU A 274 -2.81 2.75 -3.38
C LEU A 274 -1.57 2.86 -4.25
N PHE A 275 -1.73 3.06 -5.55
CA PHE A 275 -0.61 3.48 -6.40
C PHE A 275 -0.98 4.64 -7.30
N SER A 276 0.03 5.42 -7.68
CA SER A 276 -0.05 6.40 -8.77
C SER A 276 0.19 5.72 -10.13
N THR A 277 -0.57 6.11 -11.15
CA THR A 277 -0.39 5.64 -12.54
C THR A 277 0.63 6.46 -13.33
N SER A 278 1.14 7.55 -12.76
CA SER A 278 2.04 8.49 -13.44
C SER A 278 3.41 8.62 -12.77
N LEU A 279 3.60 8.02 -11.60
CA LEU A 279 4.85 8.02 -10.84
C LEU A 279 5.52 6.64 -10.89
N GLN A 280 6.84 6.61 -10.68
CA GLN A 280 7.62 5.36 -10.63
C GLN A 280 8.28 5.23 -9.26
N GLY A 281 7.91 4.21 -8.49
CA GLY A 281 8.38 4.02 -7.13
C GLY A 281 9.82 3.60 -6.97
N LYS A 282 10.56 3.37 -8.05
CA LYS A 282 12.02 3.30 -8.00
C LYS A 282 12.70 4.66 -7.75
N TYR A 283 11.95 5.76 -7.82
CA TYR A 283 12.44 7.13 -7.58
C TYR A 283 11.83 7.72 -6.31
N ALA A 284 12.60 8.52 -5.59
CA ALA A 284 12.19 9.09 -4.31
C ALA A 284 10.94 9.99 -4.44
N CYS A 285 10.87 10.79 -5.52
CA CYS A 285 9.73 11.65 -5.83
C CYS A 285 8.88 11.11 -7.01
N GLY A 286 9.02 9.82 -7.34
CA GLY A 286 8.31 9.22 -8.46
C GLY A 286 8.82 9.59 -9.86
N THR A 287 9.90 10.37 -9.96
CA THR A 287 10.47 10.80 -11.26
C THR A 287 12.00 10.76 -11.26
N PRO A 288 12.67 10.49 -12.41
CA PRO A 288 14.12 10.43 -12.47
C PRO A 288 14.83 11.76 -12.16
N ALA A 289 14.14 12.89 -12.34
CA ALA A 289 14.72 14.21 -12.18
C ALA A 289 14.81 14.66 -10.71
N GLY A 290 14.09 13.99 -9.80
CA GLY A 290 13.89 14.48 -8.44
C GLY A 290 13.25 15.89 -8.41
N GLY A 291 13.52 16.63 -7.34
CA GLY A 291 13.10 18.02 -7.17
C GLY A 291 11.67 18.17 -6.65
N THR A 292 11.04 19.31 -6.96
CA THR A 292 9.65 19.56 -6.53
C THR A 292 8.69 18.68 -7.34
N SER A 293 8.07 17.71 -6.69
CA SER A 293 7.03 16.91 -7.33
C SER A 293 5.68 17.59 -7.18
N ALA A 294 5.01 17.88 -8.31
CA ALA A 294 3.64 18.41 -8.29
C ALA A 294 2.65 17.46 -7.59
N GLY A 295 2.96 16.16 -7.54
CA GLY A 295 2.14 15.14 -6.91
C GLY A 295 2.29 15.05 -5.40
N PHE A 296 3.32 15.66 -4.80
CA PHE A 296 3.61 15.55 -3.37
C PHE A 296 3.60 16.89 -2.63
N ARG A 297 3.24 16.84 -1.35
CA ARG A 297 3.31 17.96 -0.40
C ARG A 297 3.87 17.50 0.94
N PHE A 298 4.31 18.45 1.74
CA PHE A 298 4.90 18.21 3.05
C PHE A 298 4.15 18.98 4.16
N GLY A 299 4.28 18.50 5.39
CA GLY A 299 3.82 19.15 6.60
C GLY A 299 2.32 19.03 6.84
N TRP A 300 1.79 19.76 7.82
CA TRP A 300 0.37 19.65 8.18
C TRP A 300 -0.54 20.02 7.01
N ASN A 301 -1.51 19.16 6.70
CA ASN A 301 -2.54 19.38 5.69
C ASN A 301 -1.97 19.76 4.31
N ALA A 302 -0.88 19.12 3.89
CA ALA A 302 -0.27 19.30 2.57
C ALA A 302 0.11 20.77 2.24
N ARG A 303 0.44 21.59 3.24
CA ARG A 303 0.66 23.04 3.07
C ARG A 303 1.96 23.39 2.35
N GLU A 304 3.02 22.63 2.59
CA GLU A 304 4.35 22.96 2.07
C GLU A 304 4.65 22.19 0.77
N PRO A 305 5.44 22.78 -0.15
CA PRO A 305 5.93 22.05 -1.31
C PRO A 305 6.83 20.88 -0.86
N CYS A 306 6.75 19.77 -1.60
CA CYS A 306 7.62 18.62 -1.39
C CYS A 306 8.81 18.67 -2.36
N ASN A 307 10.04 18.72 -1.84
CA ASN A 307 11.25 18.59 -2.65
C ASN A 307 11.95 17.28 -2.29
N CYS A 308 12.25 16.43 -3.27
CA CYS A 308 13.05 15.22 -3.04
C CYS A 308 14.42 15.30 -3.70
N ILE A 309 15.40 14.62 -3.09
CA ILE A 309 16.67 14.28 -3.73
C ILE A 309 16.67 12.80 -4.11
N GLU A 310 16.90 12.51 -5.39
CA GLU A 310 17.17 11.16 -5.87
C GLU A 310 18.53 10.66 -5.33
N GLY A 311 18.57 9.40 -4.88
CA GLY A 311 19.78 8.81 -4.31
C GLY A 311 19.99 9.04 -2.81
N GLY A 312 19.03 9.68 -2.12
CA GLY A 312 18.95 9.66 -0.65
C GLY A 312 18.46 8.30 -0.15
N TYR A 313 19.18 7.72 0.82
CA TYR A 313 18.90 6.48 1.59
C TYR A 313 17.92 5.45 0.96
N GLN A 314 18.46 4.29 0.57
CA GLN A 314 17.74 3.12 0.01
C GLN A 314 16.57 2.56 0.86
N TYR A 315 16.37 3.05 2.09
CA TYR A 315 15.32 2.61 3.01
C TYR A 315 14.48 3.76 3.58
N ALA A 316 14.69 4.99 3.12
CA ALA A 316 13.86 6.10 3.55
C ALA A 316 12.54 6.08 2.77
N PRO A 317 11.39 6.26 3.44
CA PRO A 317 10.15 6.58 2.74
C PRO A 317 10.35 7.86 1.92
N THR A 318 9.54 8.07 0.87
CA THR A 318 9.51 9.29 0.02
C THR A 318 10.32 10.44 0.62
N ASN A 319 11.51 10.72 0.10
CA ASN A 319 12.48 11.60 0.78
C ASN A 319 12.11 13.08 0.62
N CYS A 320 11.03 13.48 1.29
CA CYS A 320 10.34 14.74 1.15
C CYS A 320 10.55 15.59 2.40
N ASP A 321 11.69 16.28 2.48
CA ASP A 321 12.06 17.08 3.67
C ASP A 321 11.61 18.56 3.57
N GLY A 322 10.63 18.85 2.70
CA GLY A 322 10.21 20.22 2.42
C GLY A 322 11.37 21.12 1.95
N ASN A 323 11.51 22.32 2.52
CA ASN A 323 12.63 23.22 2.26
C ASN A 323 13.85 22.96 3.17
N ARG A 324 13.85 21.89 3.98
CA ARG A 324 14.97 21.59 4.91
C ARG A 324 16.17 20.93 4.21
N ILE A 325 16.00 20.53 2.95
CA ILE A 325 17.08 20.11 2.09
C ILE A 325 17.90 21.35 1.70
N VAL A 326 18.88 21.69 2.53
CA VAL A 326 19.93 22.65 2.16
C VAL A 326 20.91 21.92 1.25
N VAL A 327 20.92 22.28 -0.03
CA VAL A 327 21.91 21.82 -1.02
C VAL A 327 23.28 22.41 -0.69
#